data_AF-A0A7K3DQA2-F1
#
_entry.id   AF-A0A7K3DQA2-F1
#
_cell.length_a   1.000
_cell.length_b   1.000
_cell.length_c   1.000
_cell.angle_alpha   90.00
_cell.angle_beta   90.00
_cell.angle_gamma   90.00
#
_symmetry.space_group_name_H-M   'P 1'
#
loop_
_entity.id
_entity.type
_entity.pdbx_description
1 polymer ?
#
loop_
_entity_poly.entity_id
_entity_poly.type
_entity_poly.pdbx_seq_one_letter_code
_entity_poly.pdbx_strand_id
1 'polypeptide(L)'
;ETVFVTGRPADTTEAALRAARGVPGLDADRLRADAADPRVRDLVRADRAEARAPLPEAHRAAGDSPHPGTAKETHDGHVRYALPTLLLRTDAGHRLVPGWRPYAEYARAAEELCPGLRPARPVALPAAQALDRYRSLSGPECAVLAAGPWPPSGAVRVDTPGGPLWRHPDERSALD
;
A
#
# COMPACT_ATOMS: atom_id res chain seq x y z
N GLU A 1 -4.48 -6.41 3.86
CA GLU A 1 -4.48 -7.37 2.74
C GLU A 1 -5.57 -8.44 2.86
N THR A 2 -5.82 -9.03 4.04
CA THR A 2 -6.82 -10.10 4.22
C THR A 2 -8.20 -9.80 3.64
N VAL A 3 -8.73 -8.58 3.78
CA VAL A 3 -10.02 -8.21 3.18
C VAL A 3 -10.02 -8.31 1.65
N PHE A 4 -8.89 -8.01 1.00
CA PHE A 4 -8.76 -8.02 -0.46
C PHE A 4 -8.45 -9.42 -1.01
N VAL A 5 -7.69 -10.22 -0.25
CA VAL A 5 -7.25 -11.56 -0.69
C VAL A 5 -8.26 -12.64 -0.30
N THR A 6 -8.84 -12.55 0.90
CA THR A 6 -9.67 -13.62 1.49
C THR A 6 -11.08 -13.15 1.81
N GLY A 7 -11.41 -11.88 1.56
CA GLY A 7 -12.72 -11.29 1.90
C GLY A 7 -12.94 -11.12 3.41
N ARG A 8 -11.94 -11.41 4.25
CA ARG A 8 -12.06 -11.39 5.72
C ARG A 8 -11.33 -10.16 6.28
N PRO A 9 -12.05 -9.14 6.77
CA PRO A 9 -11.40 -7.98 7.37
C PRO A 9 -10.65 -8.36 8.65
N ALA A 10 -9.57 -7.63 8.92
CA ALA A 10 -8.80 -7.71 10.15
C ALA A 10 -9.19 -6.53 11.07
N ASP A 11 -10.49 -6.44 11.38
CA ASP A 11 -11.12 -5.32 12.07
C ASP A 11 -11.29 -5.52 13.59
N THR A 12 -10.88 -6.69 14.10
CA THR A 12 -10.72 -6.96 15.53
C THR A 12 -9.26 -7.23 15.87
N THR A 13 -8.87 -7.01 17.13
CA THR A 13 -7.51 -7.32 17.61
C THR A 13 -7.12 -8.78 17.33
N GLU A 14 -8.04 -9.72 17.57
CA GLU A 14 -7.78 -11.14 17.30
C GLU A 14 -7.57 -11.41 15.81
N ALA A 15 -8.41 -10.83 14.94
CA ALA A 15 -8.28 -10.98 13.49
C ALA A 15 -6.98 -10.34 12.96
N ALA A 16 -6.58 -9.19 13.49
CA ALA A 16 -5.32 -8.54 13.16
C ALA A 16 -4.10 -9.39 13.59
N LEU A 17 -4.13 -9.95 14.80
CA LEU A 17 -3.05 -10.82 15.29
C LEU A 17 -2.96 -12.14 14.49
N ARG A 18 -4.11 -12.70 14.09
CA ARG A 18 -4.15 -13.86 13.19
C ARG A 18 -3.59 -13.52 11.82
N ALA A 19 -3.94 -12.36 11.27
CA ALA A 19 -3.43 -11.89 9.97
C ALA A 19 -1.91 -11.61 9.99
N ALA A 20 -1.37 -11.12 11.12
CA ALA A 20 0.05 -10.83 11.28
C ALA A 20 0.90 -12.07 11.62
N ARG A 21 0.26 -13.22 11.90
CA ARG A 21 0.97 -14.43 12.30
C ARG A 21 1.90 -14.91 11.19
N GLY A 22 3.18 -15.08 11.52
CA GLY A 22 4.19 -15.59 10.58
C GLY A 22 4.81 -14.52 9.69
N VAL A 23 4.38 -13.25 9.81
CA VAL A 23 5.04 -12.14 9.11
C VAL A 23 6.43 -11.92 9.72
N PRO A 24 7.51 -12.05 8.94
CA PRO A 24 8.87 -11.88 9.45
C PRO A 24 9.07 -10.50 10.10
N GLY A 25 9.62 -10.50 11.32
CA GLY A 25 9.93 -9.28 12.06
C GLY A 25 8.78 -8.69 12.88
N LEU A 26 7.57 -9.27 12.84
CA LEU A 26 6.48 -8.86 13.73
C LEU A 26 6.44 -9.71 15.01
N ASP A 27 6.37 -9.03 16.15
CA ASP A 27 6.15 -9.63 17.48
C ASP A 27 4.65 -9.50 17.83
N ALA A 28 3.98 -10.65 17.96
CA ALA A 28 2.54 -10.70 18.19
C ALA A 28 2.14 -10.21 19.60
N ASP A 29 2.97 -10.43 20.61
CA ASP A 29 2.68 -10.01 21.97
C ASP A 29 2.88 -8.51 22.11
N ARG A 30 3.94 -7.97 21.49
CA ARG A 30 4.12 -6.53 21.36
C ARG A 30 2.99 -5.88 20.56
N LEU A 31 2.59 -6.44 19.42
CA LEU A 31 1.49 -5.91 18.62
C LEU A 31 0.18 -5.86 19.41
N ARG A 32 -0.10 -6.88 20.23
CA ARG A 32 -1.26 -6.91 21.12
C ARG A 32 -1.20 -5.81 22.18
N ALA A 33 -0.03 -5.63 22.81
CA ALA A 33 0.17 -4.58 23.82
C ALA A 33 0.01 -3.18 23.20
N ASP A 34 0.66 -2.94 22.06
CA ASP A 34 0.62 -1.66 21.34
C ASP A 34 -0.82 -1.33 20.88
N ALA A 35 -1.60 -2.32 20.43
CA ALA A 35 -3.00 -2.11 20.03
C ALA A 35 -3.91 -1.63 21.18
N ALA A 36 -3.52 -1.89 22.43
CA ALA A 36 -4.23 -1.42 23.62
C ALA A 36 -3.66 -0.10 24.18
N ASP A 37 -2.46 0.32 23.76
CA ASP A 37 -1.79 1.53 24.27
C ASP A 37 -2.53 2.80 23.80
N PRO A 38 -2.98 3.68 24.72
CA PRO A 38 -3.55 4.98 24.37
C PRO A 38 -2.65 5.84 23.47
N ARG A 39 -1.32 5.75 23.61
CA ARG A 39 -0.38 6.51 22.77
C ARG A 39 -0.49 6.12 21.29
N VAL A 40 -0.67 4.83 20.99
CA VAL A 40 -0.88 4.35 19.62
C VAL A 40 -2.20 4.90 19.06
N ARG A 41 -3.25 5.00 19.89
CA ARG A 41 -4.51 5.64 19.48
C ARG A 41 -4.32 7.12 19.18
N ASP A 42 -3.50 7.82 19.94
CA ASP A 42 -3.21 9.23 19.71
C ASP A 42 -2.39 9.44 18.42
N LEU A 43 -1.46 8.54 18.11
CA LEU A 43 -0.77 8.53 16.81
C LEU A 43 -1.74 8.30 15.64
N VAL A 44 -2.64 7.31 15.74
CA VAL A 44 -3.66 7.08 14.70
C VAL A 44 -4.60 8.28 14.55
N ARG A 45 -4.93 8.98 15.65
CA ARG A 45 -5.72 10.22 15.60
C ARG A 45 -4.98 11.35 14.91
N ALA A 46 -3.66 11.46 15.11
CA ALA A 46 -2.82 12.43 14.43
C ALA A 46 -2.79 12.17 12.92
N ASP A 47 -2.59 10.91 12.49
CA ASP A 47 -2.67 10.52 11.08
C ASP A 47 -4.06 10.83 10.49
N ARG A 48 -5.13 10.52 11.25
CA ARG A 48 -6.52 10.85 10.87
C ARG A 48 -6.72 12.35 10.68
N ALA A 49 -6.10 13.18 11.52
CA ALA A 49 -6.18 14.63 11.46
C ALA A 49 -5.40 15.16 10.24
N GLU A 50 -4.18 14.68 10.00
CA GLU A 50 -3.39 15.04 8.80
C GLU A 50 -4.16 14.69 7.52
N ALA A 51 -4.72 13.49 7.42
CA ALA A 51 -5.50 13.06 6.26
C ALA A 51 -6.78 13.91 6.03
N ARG A 52 -7.24 14.64 7.05
CA ARG A 52 -8.41 15.55 7.05
C ARG A 52 -8.03 17.04 6.98
N ALA A 53 -6.77 17.33 6.70
CA ALA A 53 -6.28 18.67 6.41
C ALA A 53 -5.74 18.74 4.98
N PRO A 54 -6.58 18.51 3.95
CA PRO A 54 -6.11 18.52 2.57
C PRO A 54 -5.56 19.90 2.19
N LEU A 55 -4.39 19.89 1.54
CA LEU A 55 -3.83 21.10 0.93
C LEU A 55 -4.74 21.63 -0.20
N PRO A 56 -4.74 22.94 -0.50
CA PRO A 56 -5.61 23.55 -1.51
C PRO A 56 -5.56 22.87 -2.88
N GLU A 57 -4.41 22.33 -3.29
CA GLU A 57 -4.20 21.62 -4.54
C GLU A 57 -5.09 20.37 -4.67
N ALA A 58 -5.38 19.70 -3.55
CA ALA A 58 -6.21 18.50 -3.53
C ALA A 58 -7.66 18.78 -3.96
N HIS A 59 -8.15 19.99 -3.74
CA HIS A 59 -9.51 20.40 -4.14
C HIS A 59 -9.62 20.66 -5.65
N ARG A 60 -8.49 20.89 -6.32
CA ARG A 60 -8.42 21.17 -7.76
C ARG A 60 -8.00 19.95 -8.58
N ALA A 61 -7.67 18.84 -7.90
CA ALA A 61 -7.29 17.62 -8.56
C ALA A 61 -8.44 17.14 -9.46
N ALA A 62 -8.10 16.85 -10.72
CA ALA A 62 -9.00 16.31 -11.72
C ALA A 62 -8.25 15.28 -12.56
N GLY A 63 -8.97 14.43 -13.27
CA GLY A 63 -8.41 13.45 -14.18
C GLY A 63 -9.38 12.31 -14.46
N ASP A 64 -9.14 11.58 -15.54
CA ASP A 64 -10.04 10.53 -16.02
C ASP A 64 -9.82 9.17 -15.36
N SER A 65 -8.95 9.11 -14.34
CA SER A 65 -8.71 7.87 -13.59
C SER A 65 -9.92 7.50 -12.71
N PRO A 66 -10.16 6.21 -12.43
CA PRO A 66 -11.19 5.77 -11.48
C PRO A 66 -11.06 6.39 -10.07
N HIS A 67 -9.85 6.83 -9.72
CA HIS A 67 -9.54 7.53 -8.47
C HIS A 67 -8.88 8.88 -8.77
N PRO A 68 -9.66 9.92 -9.14
CA PRO A 68 -9.14 11.19 -9.67
C PRO A 68 -8.38 12.03 -8.64
N GLY A 69 -8.46 11.70 -7.35
CA GLY A 69 -7.67 12.34 -6.31
C GLY A 69 -8.27 13.60 -5.69
N THR A 70 -9.38 14.11 -6.23
CA THR A 70 -10.10 15.26 -5.65
C THR A 70 -10.48 14.98 -4.21
N ALA A 71 -10.16 15.92 -3.32
CA ALA A 71 -10.53 15.86 -1.91
C ALA A 71 -12.03 15.50 -1.75
N LYS A 72 -12.33 14.67 -0.76
CA LYS A 72 -13.66 14.09 -0.55
C LYS A 72 -14.29 14.65 0.71
N GLU A 73 -15.56 15.00 0.62
CA GLU A 73 -16.38 15.24 1.79
C GLU A 73 -16.61 13.92 2.54
N THR A 74 -16.57 13.99 3.86
CA THR A 74 -16.92 12.91 4.76
C THR A 74 -18.36 13.06 5.24
N HIS A 75 -18.95 11.98 5.75
CA HIS A 75 -20.36 11.99 6.19
C HIS A 75 -20.64 13.00 7.32
N ASP A 76 -19.63 13.33 8.12
CA ASP A 76 -19.65 14.33 9.19
C ASP A 76 -19.36 15.77 8.70
N GLY A 77 -19.36 16.01 7.39
CA GLY A 77 -19.20 17.34 6.79
C GLY A 77 -17.76 17.88 6.78
N HIS A 78 -16.78 17.07 7.14
CA HIS A 78 -15.37 17.41 6.98
C HIS A 78 -14.88 17.09 5.56
N VAL A 79 -13.67 17.55 5.23
CA VAL A 79 -12.99 17.20 3.99
C VAL A 79 -11.75 16.37 4.30
N ARG A 80 -11.42 15.42 3.42
CA ARG A 80 -10.18 14.63 3.50
C ARG A 80 -9.54 14.47 2.14
N TYR A 81 -8.26 14.11 2.12
CA TYR A 81 -7.64 13.60 0.91
C TYR A 81 -8.40 12.37 0.37
N ALA A 82 -8.53 12.28 -0.96
CA ALA A 82 -8.92 11.03 -1.61
C ALA A 82 -7.79 10.00 -1.48
N LEU A 83 -8.16 8.72 -1.46
CA LEU A 83 -7.19 7.62 -1.43
C LEU A 83 -7.02 7.04 -2.85
N PRO A 84 -5.79 6.72 -3.28
CA PRO A 84 -4.52 7.12 -2.65
C PRO A 84 -4.21 8.61 -2.90
N THR A 85 -3.39 9.23 -2.05
CA THR A 85 -2.74 10.53 -2.29
C THR A 85 -1.33 10.48 -1.75
N LEU A 86 -0.35 10.93 -2.52
CA LEU A 86 1.05 11.03 -2.10
C LEU A 86 1.42 12.49 -1.86
N LEU A 87 2.01 12.79 -0.70
CA LEU A 87 2.55 14.11 -0.37
C LEU A 87 4.05 13.98 -0.10
N LEU A 88 4.85 14.54 -0.99
CA LEU A 88 6.30 14.60 -0.90
C LEU A 88 6.71 15.93 -0.26
N ARG A 89 7.60 15.91 0.73
CA ARG A 89 8.08 17.10 1.44
C ARG A 89 9.60 17.11 1.55
N THR A 90 10.19 18.29 1.45
CA THR A 90 11.60 18.61 1.67
C THR A 90 11.66 19.96 2.40
N ASP A 91 12.83 20.35 2.90
CA ASP A 91 13.01 21.68 3.51
C ASP A 91 12.72 22.83 2.52
N ALA A 92 12.87 22.58 1.21
CA ALA A 92 12.61 23.55 0.15
C ALA A 92 11.13 23.66 -0.26
N GLY A 93 10.27 22.71 0.14
CA GLY A 93 8.85 22.72 -0.21
C GLY A 93 8.23 21.33 -0.36
N HIS A 94 7.08 21.27 -1.03
CA HIS A 94 6.31 20.04 -1.17
C HIS A 94 5.68 19.85 -2.56
N ARG A 95 5.26 18.62 -2.85
CA ARG A 95 4.49 18.22 -4.03
C ARG A 95 3.40 17.23 -3.64
N LEU A 96 2.20 17.50 -4.12
CA LEU A 96 1.04 16.63 -3.96
C LEU A 96 0.77 15.88 -5.27
N VAL A 97 0.67 14.55 -5.20
CA VAL A 97 0.20 13.70 -6.28
C VAL A 97 -1.09 13.03 -5.84
N PRO A 98 -2.25 13.64 -6.12
CA PRO A 98 -3.54 13.13 -5.68
C PRO A 98 -4.05 12.03 -6.63
N GLY A 99 -4.60 10.97 -6.06
CA GLY A 99 -5.25 9.90 -6.81
C GLY A 99 -4.29 8.86 -7.38
N TRP A 100 -4.86 7.98 -8.19
CA TRP A 100 -4.09 7.00 -8.95
C TRP A 100 -3.56 7.65 -10.24
N ARG A 101 -2.25 7.62 -10.42
CA ARG A 101 -1.54 8.17 -11.57
C ARG A 101 -0.58 7.15 -12.18
N PRO A 102 -0.17 7.36 -13.45
CA PRO A 102 0.96 6.63 -14.02
C PRO A 102 2.24 6.88 -13.20
N TYR A 103 3.14 5.90 -13.17
CA TYR A 103 4.43 5.98 -12.45
C TYR A 103 5.21 7.27 -12.72
N ALA A 104 5.23 7.72 -13.98
CA ALA A 104 5.96 8.90 -14.41
C ALA A 104 5.56 10.18 -13.66
N GLU A 105 4.31 10.31 -13.23
CA GLU A 105 3.86 11.49 -12.47
C GLU A 105 4.44 11.50 -11.05
N TYR A 106 4.47 10.34 -10.39
CA TYR A 106 5.12 10.22 -9.07
C TYR A 106 6.62 10.49 -9.15
N ALA A 107 7.29 9.93 -10.17
CA ALA A 107 8.72 10.15 -10.40
C ALA A 107 9.03 11.63 -10.68
N ARG A 108 8.22 12.31 -11.50
CA ARG A 108 8.37 13.74 -11.79
C ARG A 108 8.20 14.60 -10.55
N ALA A 109 7.19 14.31 -9.72
CA ALA A 109 6.98 15.04 -8.47
C ALA A 109 8.18 14.93 -7.51
N ALA A 110 8.85 13.77 -7.47
CA ALA A 110 10.06 13.56 -6.69
C ALA A 110 11.27 14.30 -7.28
N GLU A 111 11.47 14.26 -8.61
CA GLU A 111 12.55 14.99 -9.29
C GLU A 111 12.39 16.51 -9.19
N GLU A 112 11.17 17.03 -9.25
CA GLU A 112 10.89 18.46 -9.08
C GLU A 112 11.27 18.98 -7.68
N LEU A 113 11.15 18.14 -6.64
CA LEU A 113 11.54 18.49 -5.27
C LEU A 113 13.01 18.26 -4.98
N CYS A 114 13.61 17.26 -5.63
CA CYS A 114 15.00 16.91 -5.46
C CYS A 114 15.65 16.80 -6.85
N PRO A 115 16.04 17.94 -7.47
CA PRO A 115 16.66 17.95 -8.78
C PRO A 115 17.89 17.05 -8.82
N GLY A 116 17.95 16.17 -9.82
CA GLY A 116 19.03 15.18 -9.95
C GLY A 116 18.75 13.85 -9.23
N LEU A 117 17.65 13.72 -8.49
CA LEU A 117 17.16 12.42 -8.05
C LEU A 117 16.86 11.56 -9.28
N ARG A 118 17.52 10.41 -9.38
CA ARG A 118 17.29 9.44 -10.44
C ARG A 118 16.53 8.27 -9.82
N PRO A 119 15.24 8.06 -10.14
CA PRO A 119 14.54 6.90 -9.65
C PRO A 119 15.29 5.65 -10.10
N ALA A 120 15.59 4.75 -9.16
CA ALA A 120 16.11 3.45 -9.52
C ALA A 120 15.06 2.75 -10.41
N ARG A 121 15.49 2.24 -11.56
CA ARG A 121 14.61 1.38 -12.36
C ARG A 121 14.37 0.10 -11.57
N PRO A 122 13.13 -0.37 -11.40
CA PRO A 122 12.88 -1.68 -10.84
C PRO A 122 13.70 -2.72 -11.61
N VAL A 123 14.52 -3.47 -10.89
CA VAL A 123 15.25 -4.59 -11.47
C VAL A 123 14.32 -5.79 -11.36
N ALA A 124 13.79 -6.23 -12.50
CA ALA A 124 13.00 -7.45 -12.55
C ALA A 124 13.89 -8.64 -12.15
N LEU A 125 13.45 -9.38 -11.13
CA LEU A 125 14.16 -10.55 -10.61
C LEU A 125 13.68 -11.81 -11.36
N PRO A 126 14.50 -12.86 -11.51
CA PRO A 126 14.02 -14.15 -11.96
C PRO A 126 12.79 -14.58 -11.15
N ALA A 127 11.76 -15.12 -11.80
CA ALA A 127 10.44 -15.37 -11.21
C ALA A 127 10.48 -16.02 -9.80
N ALA A 128 11.29 -17.06 -9.61
CA ALA A 128 11.45 -17.70 -8.31
C ALA A 128 12.05 -16.76 -7.25
N GLN A 129 13.10 -16.00 -7.61
CA GLN A 129 13.71 -15.01 -6.70
C GLN A 129 12.76 -13.86 -6.37
N ALA A 130 11.93 -13.44 -7.32
CA ALA A 130 10.90 -12.44 -7.07
C ALA A 130 9.90 -12.97 -6.02
N LEU A 131 9.42 -14.21 -6.17
CA LEU A 131 8.47 -14.80 -5.24
C LEU A 131 9.08 -15.06 -3.86
N ASP A 132 10.34 -15.51 -3.79
CA ASP A 132 11.07 -15.67 -2.53
C ASP A 132 11.22 -14.34 -1.77
N ARG A 133 11.51 -13.26 -2.51
CA ARG A 133 11.72 -11.93 -1.93
C ARG A 133 10.42 -11.29 -1.45
N TYR A 134 9.41 -11.26 -2.32
CA TYR A 134 8.19 -10.50 -2.07
C TYR A 134 7.10 -11.31 -1.37
N ARG A 135 7.25 -12.65 -1.32
CA ARG A 135 6.34 -13.62 -0.68
C ARG A 135 4.96 -13.74 -1.32
N SER A 136 4.41 -12.66 -1.85
CA SER A 136 3.26 -12.66 -2.73
C SER A 136 3.42 -11.59 -3.81
N LEU A 137 2.85 -11.84 -4.99
CA LEU A 137 2.80 -10.87 -6.08
C LEU A 137 1.46 -10.99 -6.82
N SER A 138 0.81 -9.86 -7.08
CA SER A 138 -0.33 -9.75 -7.98
C SER A 138 0.11 -9.73 -9.44
N GLY A 139 -0.81 -9.94 -10.38
CA GLY A 139 -0.51 -9.93 -11.82
C GLY A 139 0.25 -8.66 -12.28
N PRO A 140 -0.24 -7.45 -11.96
CA PRO A 140 0.46 -6.21 -12.30
C PRO A 140 1.86 -6.10 -11.68
N GLU A 141 2.05 -6.56 -10.45
CA GLU A 141 3.36 -6.54 -9.79
C GLU A 141 4.34 -7.53 -10.45
N CYS A 142 3.87 -8.71 -10.84
CA CYS A 142 4.67 -9.70 -11.58
C CYS A 142 5.22 -9.10 -12.88
N ALA A 143 4.40 -8.35 -13.62
CA ALA A 143 4.80 -7.73 -14.88
C ALA A 143 5.92 -6.68 -14.72
N VAL A 144 6.09 -6.12 -13.51
CA VAL A 144 7.11 -5.10 -13.21
C VAL A 144 8.32 -5.68 -12.47
N LEU A 145 8.09 -6.63 -11.57
CA LEU A 145 9.08 -7.11 -10.60
C LEU A 145 9.69 -8.47 -10.93
N ALA A 146 9.10 -9.22 -11.88
CA ALA A 146 9.55 -10.56 -12.24
C ALA A 146 9.98 -10.65 -13.71
N ALA A 147 10.95 -11.51 -13.98
CA ALA A 147 11.46 -11.84 -15.30
C ALA A 147 11.38 -13.35 -15.55
N GLY A 148 11.14 -13.71 -16.82
CA GLY A 148 11.02 -15.09 -17.26
C GLY A 148 9.62 -15.68 -17.09
N PRO A 149 9.47 -17.01 -17.22
CA PRO A 149 8.18 -17.68 -17.16
C PRO A 149 7.49 -17.47 -15.80
N TRP A 150 6.19 -17.17 -15.85
CA TRP A 150 5.34 -16.98 -14.68
C TRP A 150 4.10 -17.88 -14.75
N PRO A 151 3.68 -18.50 -13.62
CA PRO A 151 4.31 -18.46 -12.30
C PRO A 151 5.52 -19.40 -12.18
N PRO A 152 6.43 -19.15 -11.21
CA PRO A 152 7.49 -20.11 -10.90
C PRO A 152 6.90 -21.41 -10.32
N SER A 153 7.66 -22.51 -10.43
CA SER A 153 7.25 -23.80 -9.86
C SER A 153 6.95 -23.70 -8.37
N GLY A 154 5.88 -24.34 -7.92
CA GLY A 154 5.46 -24.37 -6.52
C GLY A 154 4.71 -23.11 -6.04
N ALA A 155 4.56 -22.08 -6.88
CA ALA A 155 3.73 -20.93 -6.54
C ALA A 155 2.27 -21.33 -6.34
N VAL A 156 1.66 -20.82 -5.27
CA VAL A 156 0.26 -21.08 -4.93
C VAL A 156 -0.59 -19.94 -5.48
N ARG A 157 -1.51 -20.26 -6.39
CA ARG A 157 -2.46 -19.28 -6.93
C ARG A 157 -3.63 -19.08 -5.97
N VAL A 158 -3.97 -17.82 -5.74
CA VAL A 158 -5.16 -17.38 -4.99
C VAL A 158 -5.95 -16.44 -5.88
N ASP A 159 -7.20 -16.79 -6.18
CA ASP A 159 -8.07 -15.91 -6.97
C ASP A 159 -8.69 -14.84 -6.07
N THR A 160 -8.49 -13.57 -6.43
CA THR A 160 -9.06 -12.42 -5.72
C THR A 160 -10.00 -11.63 -6.64
N PRO A 161 -10.88 -10.76 -6.12
CA PRO A 161 -11.72 -9.91 -6.96
C PRO A 161 -10.93 -9.00 -7.93
N GLY A 162 -9.69 -8.64 -7.57
CA GLY A 162 -8.80 -7.83 -8.41
C GLY A 162 -7.95 -8.63 -9.40
N GLY A 163 -8.17 -9.94 -9.50
CA GLY A 163 -7.37 -10.87 -10.29
C GLY A 163 -6.54 -11.84 -9.44
N PRO A 164 -5.79 -12.75 -10.06
CA PRO A 164 -4.97 -13.71 -9.35
C PRO A 164 -3.82 -13.05 -8.57
N LEU A 165 -3.57 -13.58 -7.38
CA LEU A 165 -2.41 -13.38 -6.54
C LEU A 165 -1.61 -14.70 -6.50
N TRP A 166 -0.29 -14.63 -6.58
CA TRP A 166 0.58 -15.79 -6.44
C TRP A 166 1.37 -15.66 -5.14
N ARG A 167 1.33 -16.71 -4.32
CA ARG A 167 2.01 -16.78 -3.02
C ARG A 167 3.15 -17.78 -3.08
N HIS A 168 4.20 -17.48 -2.33
CA HIS A 168 5.27 -18.41 -2.04
C HIS A 168 4.70 -19.64 -1.29
N PRO A 169 5.15 -20.88 -1.55
CA PRO A 169 4.59 -22.06 -0.88
C PRO A 169 4.73 -22.03 0.65
N ASP A 170 5.80 -21.42 1.17
CA ASP A 170 6.00 -21.26 2.62
C ASP A 170 5.08 -20.21 3.27
N GLU A 171 4.39 -19.40 2.47
CA GLU A 171 3.36 -18.50 2.97
C GLU A 171 2.15 -19.34 3.36
N ARG A 172 2.17 -19.81 4.61
CA ARG A 172 1.10 -20.60 5.20
C ARG A 172 -0.26 -19.95 4.93
N SER A 173 -1.27 -20.76 4.62
CA SER A 173 -2.66 -20.36 4.83
C SER A 173 -2.78 -19.95 6.30
N ALA A 174 -2.80 -18.65 6.60
CA ALA A 174 -3.07 -18.14 7.95
C ALA A 174 -4.54 -18.39 8.40
N LEU A 175 -5.18 -19.39 7.77
CA LEU A 175 -6.62 -19.61 7.73
C LEU A 175 -7.04 -21.05 8.02
N ASP A 176 -6.09 -21.94 8.32
CA ASP A 176 -6.38 -23.24 8.96
C ASP A 176 -6.25 -23.12 10.47
#